data_AF-A0A1Q7EE13-F1
#
_entry.id   AF-A0A1Q7EE13-F1
#
_cell.length_a   1.000
_cell.length_b   1.000
_cell.length_c   1.000
_cell.angle_alpha   90.00
_cell.angle_beta   90.00
_cell.angle_gamma   90.00
#
_symmetry.space_group_name_H-M   'P 1'
#
loop_
_entity.id
_entity.type
_entity.pdbx_description
1 polymer ?
#
loop_
_entity_poly.entity_id
_entity_poly.type
_entity_poly.pdbx_seq_one_letter_code
_entity_poly.pdbx_strand_id
1 'polypeptide(L)'
;MQVSQVAYDRFVLELPPADASWRPLADPEVLAETAGWLWDFGPKPLIAVVGYDGATPTWLTGWSPRVVRLAPGGASTGAGVVLASRKDLERFLSEGAPHERTVLLWPRSKEPKTFEALSGAANDWLKTVDAHANIQRGGEVFEVHQLQG
;
A
#
# COMPACT_ATOMS: atom_id res chain seq x y z
N MET A 1 13.65 6.82 9.83
CA MET A 1 13.41 5.59 9.03
C MET A 1 14.70 5.18 8.31
N GLN A 2 14.88 3.92 7.91
CA GLN A 2 15.99 3.50 7.02
C GLN A 2 15.46 3.05 5.66
N VAL A 3 16.08 3.53 4.57
CA VAL A 3 15.78 3.09 3.20
C VAL A 3 17.02 2.44 2.61
N SER A 4 16.86 1.25 2.04
CA SER A 4 17.95 0.53 1.37
C SER A 4 17.52 0.07 -0.02
N GLN A 5 18.42 0.18 -0.99
CA GLN A 5 18.24 -0.43 -2.30
C GLN A 5 18.89 -1.82 -2.28
N VAL A 6 18.08 -2.87 -2.32
CA VAL A 6 18.53 -4.26 -2.19
C VAL A 6 18.71 -4.96 -3.55
N ALA A 7 18.11 -4.40 -4.60
CA ALA A 7 18.36 -4.75 -5.99
C ALA A 7 18.10 -3.51 -6.87
N TYR A 8 18.45 -3.56 -8.17
CA TYR A 8 18.26 -2.43 -9.09
C TYR A 8 16.82 -1.89 -9.07
N ASP A 9 15.85 -2.79 -9.00
CA ASP A 9 14.42 -2.56 -9.06
C ASP A 9 13.71 -2.71 -7.70
N ARG A 10 14.46 -2.84 -6.60
CA ARG A 10 13.89 -3.16 -5.29
C ARG A 10 14.45 -2.33 -4.15
N PHE A 11 13.54 -1.70 -3.42
CA PHE A 11 13.82 -0.87 -2.26
C PHE A 11 13.12 -1.44 -1.03
N VAL A 12 13.77 -1.37 0.12
CA VAL A 12 13.21 -1.76 1.41
C VAL A 12 13.25 -0.57 2.34
N LEU A 13 12.09 -0.20 2.87
CA LEU A 13 11.95 0.77 3.94
C LEU A 13 11.74 -0.01 5.22
N GLU A 14 12.64 0.17 6.17
CA GLU A 14 12.54 -0.41 7.49
C GLU A 14 12.29 0.71 8.50
N LEU A 15 11.18 0.59 9.20
CA LEU A 15 10.85 1.43 10.34
C LEU A 15 11.53 0.88 11.59
N PRO A 16 11.75 1.70 12.63
CA PRO A 16 12.26 1.20 13.89
C PRO A 16 11.35 0.06 14.41
N PRO A 17 11.90 -0.96 15.08
CA PRO A 17 11.09 -2.09 15.56
C PRO A 17 10.03 -1.60 16.56
N ALA A 18 8.79 -2.07 16.43
CA ALA A 18 7.79 -1.82 17.44
C ALA A 18 8.13 -2.55 18.75
N ASP A 19 7.66 -2.02 19.87
CA ASP A 19 7.68 -2.72 21.15
C ASP A 19 6.26 -2.83 21.74
N ALA A 20 6.15 -3.28 22.99
CA ALA A 20 4.86 -3.47 23.64
C ALA A 20 4.04 -2.18 23.81
N SER A 21 4.68 -1.01 23.79
CA SER A 21 4.10 0.29 24.07
C SER A 21 4.10 1.24 22.88
N TRP A 22 4.92 0.97 21.87
CA TRP A 22 5.15 1.88 20.77
C TRP A 22 5.08 1.17 19.41
N ARG A 23 4.39 1.81 18.46
CA ARG A 23 4.27 1.36 17.07
C ARG A 23 4.77 2.47 16.14
N PRO A 24 5.59 2.16 15.13
CA PRO A 24 6.16 3.17 14.24
C PRO A 24 5.14 4.05 13.53
N LEU A 25 4.08 3.45 12.98
CA LEU A 25 3.03 4.20 12.27
C LEU A 25 2.07 4.94 13.21
N ALA A 26 2.17 4.73 14.53
CA ALA A 26 1.46 5.53 15.53
C ALA A 26 2.25 6.79 15.93
N ASP A 27 3.54 6.85 15.61
CA ASP A 27 4.37 8.03 15.80
C ASP A 27 4.16 9.01 14.62
N PRO A 28 3.71 10.26 14.87
CA PRO A 28 3.41 11.21 13.80
C PRO A 28 4.61 11.56 12.91
N GLU A 29 5.83 11.61 13.46
CA GLU A 29 7.03 11.96 12.70
C GLU A 29 7.43 10.80 11.79
N VAL A 30 7.47 9.58 12.33
CA VAL A 30 7.77 8.37 11.54
C VAL A 30 6.70 8.13 10.47
N LEU A 31 5.43 8.33 10.80
CA LEU A 31 4.32 8.25 9.85
C LEU A 31 4.49 9.26 8.71
N ALA A 32 4.75 10.53 9.03
CA ALA A 32 4.94 11.58 8.04
C ALA A 32 6.16 11.33 7.16
N GLU A 33 7.27 10.86 7.72
CA GLU A 33 8.49 10.50 6.99
C GLU A 33 8.21 9.36 6.00
N THR A 34 7.57 8.30 6.48
CA THR A 34 7.21 7.11 5.69
C THR A 34 6.25 7.45 4.55
N ALA A 35 5.17 8.17 4.86
CA ALA A 35 4.20 8.61 3.86
C ALA A 35 4.84 9.57 2.85
N GLY A 36 5.75 10.45 3.28
CA GLY A 36 6.49 11.34 2.39
C GLY A 36 7.29 10.55 1.35
N TRP A 37 8.09 9.59 1.78
CA TRP A 37 8.89 8.77 0.88
C TRP A 37 8.02 7.97 -0.09
N LEU A 38 6.97 7.29 0.40
CA LEU A 38 6.07 6.49 -0.42
C LEU A 38 5.29 7.35 -1.43
N TRP A 39 4.85 8.54 -1.01
CA TRP A 39 4.16 9.48 -1.89
C TRP A 39 5.07 9.99 -3.01
N ASP A 40 6.32 10.29 -2.69
CA ASP A 40 7.27 10.88 -3.64
C ASP A 40 7.95 9.86 -4.55
N PHE A 41 7.91 8.56 -4.21
CA PHE A 41 8.53 7.48 -4.99
C PHE A 41 8.06 7.41 -6.45
N GLY A 42 6.77 7.64 -6.71
CA GLY A 42 6.18 7.37 -8.03
C GLY A 42 5.02 8.29 -8.42
N PRO A 43 4.29 7.92 -9.48
CA PRO A 43 3.12 8.66 -9.96
C PRO A 43 1.98 8.71 -8.93
N LYS A 44 1.18 9.77 -9.01
CA LYS A 44 0.02 10.04 -8.16
C LYS A 44 -1.27 10.05 -9.00
N PRO A 45 -2.44 9.69 -8.44
CA PRO A 45 -2.68 9.24 -7.07
C PRO A 45 -2.20 7.80 -6.82
N LEU A 46 -2.01 7.44 -5.55
CA LEU A 46 -1.72 6.06 -5.14
C LEU A 46 -3.03 5.26 -5.05
N ILE A 47 -2.93 3.94 -5.25
CA ILE A 47 -4.02 3.01 -4.95
C ILE A 47 -3.53 2.06 -3.85
N ALA A 48 -4.27 1.91 -2.77
CA ALA A 48 -4.02 0.88 -1.78
C ALA A 48 -5.02 -0.26 -1.96
N VAL A 49 -4.53 -1.49 -2.03
CA VAL A 49 -5.34 -2.70 -2.08
C VAL A 49 -5.18 -3.44 -0.77
N VAL A 50 -6.29 -3.63 -0.06
CA VAL A 50 -6.34 -4.28 1.25
C VAL A 50 -7.05 -5.63 1.13
N GLY A 51 -6.34 -6.67 1.53
CA GLY A 51 -6.85 -8.03 1.66
C GLY A 51 -7.48 -8.25 3.03
N TYR A 52 -8.66 -8.86 3.06
CA TYR A 52 -9.36 -9.21 4.29
C TYR A 52 -10.13 -10.53 4.13
N ASP A 53 -10.42 -11.17 5.26
CA ASP A 53 -11.24 -12.37 5.33
C ASP A 53 -12.56 -12.06 6.04
N GLY A 54 -13.66 -12.52 5.46
CA GLY A 54 -15.00 -12.28 6.00
C GLY A 54 -15.49 -10.85 5.71
N ALA A 55 -15.91 -10.13 6.75
CA ALA A 55 -16.50 -8.80 6.61
C ALA A 55 -15.45 -7.74 6.26
N THR A 56 -15.84 -6.77 5.43
CA THR A 56 -14.99 -5.62 5.11
C THR A 56 -14.63 -4.86 6.39
N PRO A 57 -13.34 -4.56 6.64
CA PRO A 57 -12.90 -3.78 7.78
C PRO A 57 -13.68 -2.45 7.89
N THR A 58 -14.22 -2.15 9.07
CA THR A 58 -15.09 -0.98 9.28
C THR A 58 -14.38 0.34 8.98
N TRP A 59 -13.07 0.42 9.26
CA TRP A 59 -12.25 1.60 8.95
C TRP A 59 -12.18 1.89 7.44
N LEU A 60 -12.32 0.87 6.57
CA LEU A 60 -12.35 1.07 5.12
C LEU A 60 -13.61 1.79 4.64
N THR A 61 -14.70 1.80 5.42
CA THR A 61 -15.97 2.43 5.01
C THR A 61 -15.79 3.91 4.66
N GLY A 62 -14.90 4.62 5.36
CA GLY A 62 -14.60 6.03 5.10
C GLY A 62 -13.88 6.30 3.78
N TRP A 63 -13.45 5.26 3.07
CA TRP A 63 -12.64 5.33 1.85
C TRP A 63 -13.40 4.99 0.57
N SER A 64 -14.71 4.65 0.67
CA SER A 64 -15.52 4.18 -0.47
C SER A 64 -14.82 3.07 -1.28
N PRO A 65 -14.45 1.95 -0.64
CA PRO A 65 -13.62 0.92 -1.23
C PRO A 65 -14.32 0.25 -2.40
N ARG A 66 -13.54 -0.09 -3.43
CA ARG A 66 -14.01 -0.90 -4.56
C ARG A 66 -13.55 -2.34 -4.39
N VAL A 67 -14.47 -3.29 -4.52
CA VAL A 67 -14.12 -4.71 -4.51
C VAL A 67 -13.27 -5.01 -5.74
N VAL A 68 -12.15 -5.69 -5.54
CA VAL A 68 -11.22 -6.11 -6.59
C VAL A 68 -10.89 -7.60 -6.44
N ARG A 69 -10.35 -8.22 -7.50
CA ARG A 69 -9.94 -9.63 -7.47
C ARG A 69 -8.57 -9.84 -6.83
N LEU A 70 -7.70 -8.84 -6.87
CA LEU A 70 -6.42 -8.91 -6.15
C LEU A 70 -6.68 -8.93 -4.64
N ALA A 71 -6.35 -10.04 -3.98
CA ALA A 71 -6.45 -10.20 -2.53
C ALA A 71 -5.05 -10.44 -1.93
N PRO A 72 -4.37 -9.40 -1.41
CA PRO A 72 -3.03 -9.53 -0.88
C PRO A 72 -2.92 -10.39 0.38
N GLY A 73 -1.70 -10.90 0.63
CA GLY A 73 -1.38 -11.64 1.86
C GLY A 73 -2.18 -12.93 2.05
N GLY A 74 -2.61 -13.56 0.95
CA GLY A 74 -3.41 -14.79 0.97
C GLY A 74 -4.85 -14.63 1.43
N ALA A 75 -5.35 -13.39 1.47
CA ALA A 75 -6.74 -13.12 1.80
C ALA A 75 -7.71 -13.68 0.76
N SER A 76 -8.95 -13.90 1.16
CA SER A 76 -10.04 -14.33 0.28
C SER A 76 -10.66 -13.19 -0.53
N THR A 77 -10.61 -11.95 -0.02
CA THR A 77 -11.22 -10.77 -0.66
C THR A 77 -10.26 -9.59 -0.69
N GLY A 78 -10.34 -8.76 -1.73
CA GLY A 78 -9.59 -7.52 -1.86
C GLY A 78 -10.49 -6.28 -2.00
N ALA A 79 -10.06 -5.18 -1.39
CA ALA A 79 -10.67 -3.86 -1.55
C ALA A 79 -9.60 -2.84 -1.96
N GLY A 80 -9.80 -2.17 -3.09
CA GLY A 80 -8.96 -1.07 -3.54
C GLY A 80 -9.53 0.28 -3.12
N VAL A 81 -8.67 1.18 -2.67
CA VAL A 81 -8.98 2.57 -2.30
C VAL A 81 -8.03 3.53 -3.01
N VAL A 82 -8.51 4.72 -3.33
CA VAL A 82 -7.71 5.78 -3.96
C VAL A 82 -7.17 6.71 -2.88
N LEU A 83 -5.87 6.92 -2.87
CA LEU A 83 -5.19 7.88 -2.00
C LEU A 83 -4.82 9.10 -2.86
N ALA A 84 -5.66 10.13 -2.80
CA ALA A 84 -5.59 11.28 -3.69
C ALA A 84 -4.53 12.31 -3.27
N SER A 85 -4.12 12.28 -2.00
CA SER A 85 -3.13 13.18 -1.43
C SER A 85 -2.18 12.46 -0.46
N ARG A 86 -1.05 13.10 -0.14
CA ARG A 86 -0.15 12.62 0.93
C ARG A 86 -0.87 12.49 2.28
N LYS A 87 -1.79 13.41 2.59
CA LYS A 87 -2.60 13.35 3.82
C LYS A 87 -3.50 12.12 3.85
N ASP A 88 -4.03 11.72 2.69
CA ASP A 88 -4.80 10.47 2.59
C ASP A 88 -3.91 9.27 2.86
N LEU A 89 -2.68 9.26 2.36
CA LEU A 89 -1.72 8.19 2.66
C LEU A 89 -1.35 8.15 4.14
N GLU A 90 -1.05 9.29 4.77
CA GLU A 90 -0.79 9.37 6.22
C GLU A 90 -1.98 8.85 7.03
N ARG A 91 -3.19 9.31 6.69
CA ARG A 91 -4.42 8.86 7.34
C ARG A 91 -4.61 7.35 7.16
N PHE A 92 -4.48 6.84 5.94
CA PHE A 92 -4.60 5.42 5.63
C PHE A 92 -3.59 4.57 6.43
N LEU A 93 -2.33 4.99 6.48
CA LEU A 93 -1.28 4.30 7.22
C LEU A 93 -1.52 4.34 8.74
N SER A 94 -2.12 5.40 9.27
CA SER A 94 -2.47 5.50 10.69
C SER A 94 -3.70 4.66 11.08
N GLU A 95 -4.71 4.56 10.19
CA GLU A 95 -5.98 3.89 10.48
C GLU A 95 -5.92 2.38 10.26
N GLY A 96 -5.12 1.91 9.29
CA GLY A 96 -5.00 0.49 9.01
C GLY A 96 -4.06 -0.18 10.00
N ALA A 97 -4.50 -1.27 10.61
CA ALA A 97 -3.63 -2.17 11.33
C ALA A 97 -4.14 -3.60 11.09
N PRO A 98 -3.26 -4.59 10.85
CA PRO A 98 -1.79 -4.52 10.81
C PRO A 98 -1.16 -4.29 9.41
N HIS A 99 -1.90 -3.84 8.39
CA HIS A 99 -1.40 -3.62 7.00
C HIS A 99 -0.68 -4.79 6.30
N GLU A 100 -0.43 -5.94 6.95
CA GLU A 100 0.28 -7.09 6.36
C GLU A 100 -0.41 -7.67 5.12
N ARG A 101 -1.65 -7.27 4.87
CA ARG A 101 -2.43 -7.62 3.69
C ARG A 101 -2.68 -6.41 2.81
N THR A 102 -1.75 -5.47 2.77
CA THR A 102 -1.88 -4.25 1.99
C THR A 102 -0.80 -4.20 0.93
N VAL A 103 -1.21 -3.86 -0.29
CA VAL A 103 -0.32 -3.52 -1.39
C VAL A 103 -0.60 -2.07 -1.82
N LEU A 104 0.44 -1.24 -1.84
CA LEU A 104 0.37 0.08 -2.46
C LEU A 104 0.76 -0.04 -3.93
N LEU A 105 0.05 0.65 -4.80
CA LEU A 105 0.24 0.64 -6.24
C LEU A 105 0.47 2.07 -6.72
N TRP A 106 1.52 2.27 -7.51
CA TRP A 106 1.78 3.51 -8.23
C TRP A 106 1.29 3.36 -9.67
N PRO A 107 0.09 3.87 -10.02
CA PRO A 107 -0.50 3.67 -11.34
C PRO A 107 0.31 4.38 -12.43
N ARG A 108 0.67 3.66 -13.50
CA ARG A 108 1.30 4.22 -14.70
C ARG A 108 0.35 5.14 -15.45
N SER A 109 -0.94 4.83 -15.38
CA SER A 109 -2.01 5.53 -16.09
C SER A 109 -3.11 5.97 -15.12
N LYS A 110 -4.24 6.46 -15.64
CA LYS A 110 -5.35 6.89 -14.79
C LYS A 110 -5.89 5.73 -13.95
N GLU A 111 -6.22 6.03 -12.69
CA GLU A 111 -6.77 5.13 -11.68
C GLU A 111 -7.87 4.17 -12.20
N PRO A 112 -8.86 4.59 -13.01
CA PRO A 112 -9.88 3.68 -13.55
C PRO A 112 -9.33 2.48 -14.33
N LYS A 113 -8.25 2.67 -15.11
CA LYS A 113 -7.63 1.57 -15.87
C LYS A 113 -6.97 0.54 -14.96
N THR A 114 -6.36 0.99 -13.87
CA THR A 114 -5.77 0.10 -12.88
C THR A 114 -6.86 -0.69 -12.15
N PHE A 115 -8.00 -0.06 -11.81
CA PHE A 115 -9.13 -0.80 -11.21
C PHE A 115 -9.78 -1.82 -12.13
N GLU A 116 -9.88 -1.51 -13.43
CA GLU A 116 -10.33 -2.47 -14.44
C GLU A 116 -9.40 -3.70 -14.46
N ALA A 117 -8.08 -3.48 -14.50
CA ALA A 117 -7.09 -4.57 -14.48
C ALA A 117 -7.07 -5.33 -13.14
N LEU A 118 -7.28 -4.66 -12.01
CA LEU A 118 -7.42 -5.29 -10.69
C LEU A 118 -8.66 -6.20 -10.57
N SER A 119 -9.65 -6.00 -11.45
CA SER A 119 -10.86 -6.82 -11.55
C SER A 119 -10.77 -7.89 -12.64
N GLY A 120 -9.70 -7.86 -13.43
CA GLY A 120 -9.45 -8.73 -14.59
C GLY A 120 -8.84 -10.10 -14.25
N ALA A 121 -7.88 -10.54 -15.06
CA ALA A 121 -7.13 -11.76 -14.78
C ALA A 121 -6.09 -11.53 -13.68
N ALA A 122 -5.64 -12.63 -13.06
CA ALA A 122 -4.56 -12.56 -12.08
C ALA A 122 -3.33 -11.86 -12.69
N ASN A 123 -2.78 -10.90 -11.95
CA ASN A 123 -1.59 -10.13 -12.31
C ASN A 123 -1.70 -9.17 -13.51
N ASP A 124 -2.87 -8.99 -14.14
CA ASP A 124 -3.00 -8.01 -15.24
C ASP A 124 -2.72 -6.57 -14.79
N TRP A 125 -3.00 -6.27 -13.53
CA TRP A 125 -2.72 -4.98 -12.91
C TRP A 125 -1.23 -4.60 -12.95
N LEU A 126 -0.30 -5.57 -13.00
CA LEU A 126 1.15 -5.29 -13.10
C LEU A 126 1.50 -4.48 -14.37
N LYS A 127 0.71 -4.61 -15.44
CA LYS A 127 0.91 -3.85 -16.69
C LYS A 127 0.43 -2.40 -16.58
N THR A 128 -0.25 -2.05 -15.50
CA THR A 128 -0.91 -0.74 -15.30
C THR A 128 -0.25 0.12 -14.24
N VAL A 129 0.81 -0.38 -13.61
CA VAL A 129 1.53 0.29 -12.52
C VAL A 129 3.01 0.38 -12.86
N ASP A 130 3.68 1.42 -12.36
CA ASP A 130 5.14 1.57 -12.47
C ASP A 130 5.86 0.95 -11.29
N ALA A 131 5.15 0.75 -10.17
CA ALA A 131 5.67 0.08 -9.00
C ALA A 131 4.54 -0.43 -8.10
N HIS A 132 4.89 -1.33 -7.18
CA HIS A 132 4.05 -1.69 -6.06
C HIS A 132 4.86 -1.91 -4.79
N ALA A 133 4.23 -1.73 -3.63
CA ALA A 133 4.86 -1.99 -2.34
C ALA A 133 4.04 -2.98 -1.54
N ASN A 134 4.70 -4.01 -1.03
CA ASN A 134 4.12 -4.94 -0.06
C ASN A 134 4.45 -4.44 1.34
N ILE A 135 3.43 -4.33 2.20
CA ILE A 135 3.62 -3.99 3.60
C ILE A 135 3.74 -5.28 4.42
N GLN A 136 4.79 -5.39 5.23
CA GLN A 136 5.15 -6.59 5.99
C GLN A 136 5.35 -6.25 7.47
N ARG A 137 5.42 -7.29 8.31
CA ARG A 137 5.73 -7.20 9.74
C ARG A 137 4.86 -6.14 10.44
N GLY A 138 3.55 -6.23 10.26
CA GLY A 138 2.60 -5.30 10.90
C GLY A 138 2.72 -3.82 10.49
N GLY A 139 3.39 -3.50 9.38
CA GLY A 139 3.65 -2.11 8.98
C GLY A 139 5.06 -1.61 9.31
N GLU A 140 5.96 -2.47 9.75
CA GLU A 140 7.35 -2.11 10.04
C GLU A 140 8.25 -2.12 8.79
N VAL A 141 7.88 -2.89 7.76
CA VAL A 141 8.70 -3.05 6.55
C VAL A 141 7.85 -2.84 5.30
N PHE A 142 8.34 -2.00 4.38
CA PHE A 142 7.75 -1.79 3.06
C PHE A 142 8.74 -2.26 2.00
N GLU A 143 8.40 -3.32 1.29
CA GLU A 143 9.19 -3.82 0.17
C GLU A 143 8.60 -3.28 -1.13
N VAL A 144 9.30 -2.34 -1.75
CA VAL A 144 8.90 -1.64 -2.97
C VAL A 144 9.58 -2.26 -4.17
N HIS A 145 8.79 -2.70 -5.13
CA HIS A 145 9.22 -3.27 -6.40
C HIS A 145 8.88 -2.28 -7.51
N GLN A 146 9.91 -1.78 -8.18
CA GLN A 146 9.77 -0.98 -9.38
C GLN A 146 9.64 -1.93 -10.58
N LEU A 147 8.62 -1.72 -11.40
CA LEU A 147 8.43 -2.52 -12.61
C LEU A 147 9.14 -1.81 -13.76
N GLN A 148 9.98 -2.53 -14.50
CA GLN A 148 10.56 -1.98 -15.72
C GLN A 148 9.45 -1.70 -16.74
N GLY A 149 9.53 -0.49 -17.30
CA GLY A 149 8.62 0.10 -18.28
C GLY A 149 8.39 -0.76 -19.51
#